data_AF-A0AAW4D0Z0-F1
#
_entry.id   AF-A0AAW4D0Z0-F1
#
_cell.length_a   1.000
_cell.length_b   1.000
_cell.length_c   1.000
_cell.angle_alpha   90.00
_cell.angle_beta   90.00
_cell.angle_gamma   90.00
#
_symmetry.space_group_name_H-M   'P 1'
#
loop_
_entity.id
_entity.type
_entity.pdbx_description
1 polymer ?
#
loop_
_entity_poly.entity_id
_entity_poly.type
_entity_poly.pdbx_seq_one_letter_code
_entity_poly.pdbx_strand_id
1 'polypeptide(L)'
;MNDQELDTLATRVAEDMAQHQYTRLVNENGVEVWRCQRPGEPFYAFDICVTRLGMSIMGDIGSLAFHVGDSYGISFLRHQSDGYLYEKLDESSRRQVIDFDSIRDTVCGCIVGRIEREFDADQVPAWMVGIPDQGATLEQAEQLSEWLREQAEIDERLPFDELADVIDEIDTFAEGRDVEVVLAYDFLQTNESLIGGSDLWETTISRPCPKVMARLYYVRHAAKAIMALKEQASAA
;
A
#
# COMPACT_ATOMS: atom_id res chain seq x y z
N MET A 1 -1.19 0.76 -5.42
CA MET A 1 -1.32 -0.13 -6.60
C MET A 1 -2.44 0.44 -7.43
N ASN A 2 -2.22 0.65 -8.72
CA ASN A 2 -3.28 1.11 -9.62
C ASN A 2 -4.18 -0.06 -10.07
N ASP A 3 -5.32 0.24 -10.68
CA ASP A 3 -6.30 -0.76 -11.10
C ASP A 3 -5.71 -1.80 -12.07
N GLN A 4 -4.79 -1.39 -12.95
CA GLN A 4 -4.13 -2.28 -13.91
C GLN A 4 -3.20 -3.29 -13.22
N GLU A 5 -2.47 -2.87 -12.19
CA GLU A 5 -1.64 -3.74 -11.36
C GLU A 5 -2.49 -4.75 -10.58
N LEU A 6 -3.65 -4.30 -10.08
CA LEU A 6 -4.60 -5.15 -9.35
C LEU A 6 -5.22 -6.22 -10.27
N ASP A 7 -5.58 -5.86 -11.50
CA ASP A 7 -6.08 -6.80 -12.51
C ASP A 7 -5.01 -7.82 -12.92
N THR A 8 -3.78 -7.34 -13.17
CA THR A 8 -2.64 -8.21 -13.50
C THR A 8 -2.36 -9.21 -12.37
N LEU A 9 -2.42 -8.74 -11.11
CA LEU A 9 -2.27 -9.59 -9.93
C LEU A 9 -3.39 -10.64 -9.83
N ALA A 10 -4.65 -10.25 -10.07
CA ALA A 10 -5.78 -11.18 -10.09
C ALA A 10 -5.60 -12.30 -11.12
N THR A 11 -5.22 -11.95 -12.35
CA THR A 11 -4.97 -12.93 -13.42
C THR A 11 -3.86 -13.88 -13.04
N ARG A 12 -2.71 -13.37 -12.58
CA ARG A 12 -1.58 -14.20 -12.15
C ARG A 12 -1.96 -15.16 -11.03
N VAL A 13 -2.66 -14.68 -10.00
CA VAL A 13 -3.12 -15.52 -8.89
C VAL A 13 -4.07 -16.61 -9.37
N ALA A 14 -4.95 -16.31 -10.32
CA ALA A 14 -5.85 -17.29 -10.90
C ALA A 14 -5.09 -18.39 -11.67
N GLU A 15 -4.02 -18.02 -12.39
CA GLU A 15 -3.13 -18.97 -13.07
C GLU A 15 -2.36 -19.85 -12.08
N ASP A 16 -1.76 -19.23 -11.05
CA ASP A 16 -1.01 -19.92 -10.00
C ASP A 16 -1.88 -20.95 -9.25
N MET A 17 -3.15 -20.62 -9.03
CA MET A 17 -4.11 -21.42 -8.25
C MET A 17 -4.96 -22.36 -9.10
N ALA A 18 -4.80 -22.37 -10.43
CA ALA A 18 -5.70 -23.07 -11.37
C ALA A 18 -5.79 -24.60 -11.11
N GLN A 19 -4.73 -25.19 -10.58
CA GLN A 19 -4.62 -26.62 -10.28
C GLN A 19 -4.70 -26.94 -8.78
N HIS A 20 -4.98 -25.95 -7.94
CA HIS A 20 -5.12 -26.16 -6.51
C HIS A 20 -6.41 -26.91 -6.20
N GLN A 21 -6.30 -27.82 -5.24
CA GLN A 21 -7.42 -28.49 -4.61
C GLN A 21 -7.63 -27.91 -3.22
N TYR A 22 -8.90 -27.87 -2.81
CA TYR A 22 -9.34 -27.32 -1.54
C TYR A 22 -9.93 -28.45 -0.70
N THR A 23 -9.17 -28.92 0.28
CA THR A 23 -9.53 -30.07 1.12
C THR A 23 -9.83 -29.62 2.53
N ARG A 24 -11.01 -29.95 3.03
CA ARG A 24 -11.36 -29.73 4.45
C ARG A 24 -10.64 -30.75 5.31
N LEU A 25 -9.74 -30.28 6.16
CA LEU A 25 -8.97 -31.13 7.07
C LEU A 25 -9.68 -31.31 8.41
N VAL A 26 -10.28 -30.23 8.93
CA VAL A 26 -10.95 -30.21 10.24
C VAL A 26 -12.24 -29.41 10.11
N ASN A 27 -13.30 -29.87 10.77
CA ASN A 27 -14.55 -29.13 10.95
C ASN A 27 -15.26 -29.60 12.21
N GLU A 28 -14.69 -29.28 13.36
CA GLU A 28 -15.14 -29.77 14.66
C GLU A 28 -15.00 -28.68 15.72
N ASN A 29 -15.94 -28.64 16.68
CA ASN A 29 -15.89 -27.77 17.86
C ASN A 29 -15.66 -26.26 17.55
N GLY A 30 -16.24 -25.77 16.45
CA GLY A 30 -16.08 -24.36 16.04
C GLY A 30 -14.69 -24.03 15.44
N VAL A 31 -13.93 -25.06 15.06
CA VAL A 31 -12.67 -24.94 14.32
C VAL A 31 -12.85 -25.56 12.94
N GLU A 32 -12.52 -24.79 11.92
CA GLU A 32 -12.56 -25.21 10.52
C GLU A 32 -11.19 -24.98 9.88
N VAL A 33 -10.61 -26.03 9.28
CA VAL A 33 -9.30 -25.95 8.61
C VAL A 33 -9.42 -26.47 7.18
N TRP A 34 -8.93 -25.68 6.23
CA TRP A 34 -8.87 -26.02 4.82
C TRP A 34 -7.45 -25.96 4.31
N ARG A 35 -7.04 -27.02 3.61
CA ARG A 35 -5.80 -27.06 2.85
C ARG A 35 -6.04 -26.63 1.42
N CYS A 36 -5.27 -25.64 0.97
CA CYS A 36 -5.28 -25.10 -0.38
C CYS A 36 -3.93 -25.45 -1.00
N GLN A 37 -3.88 -26.48 -1.84
CA GLN A 37 -2.61 -26.91 -2.43
C GLN A 37 -2.81 -27.57 -3.79
N ARG A 38 -1.80 -27.49 -4.64
CA ARG A 38 -1.69 -28.35 -5.82
C ARG A 38 -1.22 -29.75 -5.39
N PRO A 39 -1.89 -30.83 -5.82
CA PRO A 39 -1.45 -32.18 -5.48
C PRO A 39 -0.01 -32.46 -5.95
N GLY A 40 0.85 -32.88 -5.02
CA GLY A 40 2.24 -33.24 -5.32
C GLY A 40 3.21 -32.05 -5.44
N GLU A 41 2.76 -30.81 -5.28
CA GLU A 41 3.60 -29.62 -5.36
C GLU A 41 3.39 -28.69 -4.15
N PRO A 42 4.47 -28.20 -3.51
CA PRO A 42 4.36 -27.33 -2.34
C PRO A 42 4.12 -25.85 -2.69
N PHE A 43 4.25 -25.46 -3.97
CA PHE A 43 4.18 -24.07 -4.40
C PHE A 43 2.81 -23.46 -4.13
N TYR A 44 2.82 -22.29 -3.49
CA TYR A 44 1.63 -21.57 -3.08
C TYR A 44 0.66 -22.43 -2.25
N ALA A 45 1.16 -23.47 -1.57
CA ALA A 45 0.35 -24.26 -0.67
C ALA A 45 0.16 -23.52 0.66
N PHE A 46 -1.07 -23.47 1.16
CA PHE A 46 -1.37 -22.87 2.46
C PHE A 46 -2.61 -23.48 3.09
N ASP A 47 -2.67 -23.38 4.41
CA ASP A 47 -3.84 -23.74 5.19
C ASP A 47 -4.58 -22.48 5.63
N ILE A 48 -5.91 -22.50 5.55
CA ILE A 48 -6.80 -21.50 6.15
C ILE A 48 -7.39 -22.15 7.41
N CYS A 49 -7.09 -21.60 8.58
CA CYS A 49 -7.64 -22.02 9.86
C CYS A 49 -8.58 -20.95 10.39
N VAL A 50 -9.84 -21.33 10.60
CA VAL A 50 -10.91 -20.49 11.14
C VAL A 50 -11.25 -20.99 12.53
N THR A 51 -11.27 -20.08 13.50
CA THR A 51 -11.69 -20.36 14.87
C THR A 51 -12.74 -19.34 15.31
N ARG A 52 -13.37 -19.57 16.46
CA ARG A 52 -14.24 -18.59 17.11
C ARG A 52 -13.59 -17.21 17.30
N LEU A 53 -12.27 -17.15 17.52
CA LEU A 53 -11.59 -15.92 17.92
C LEU A 53 -10.90 -15.19 16.75
N GLY A 54 -10.78 -15.84 15.60
CA GLY A 54 -10.03 -15.28 14.49
C GLY A 54 -9.74 -16.30 13.40
N MET A 55 -9.08 -15.82 12.35
CA MET A 55 -8.60 -16.63 11.24
C MET A 55 -7.09 -16.50 11.10
N SER A 56 -6.43 -17.59 10.74
CA SER A 56 -5.01 -17.60 10.40
C SER A 56 -4.79 -18.32 9.08
N ILE A 57 -3.89 -17.77 8.28
CA ILE A 57 -3.44 -18.32 7.03
C ILE A 57 -1.95 -18.58 7.20
N MET A 58 -1.52 -19.79 6.85
CA MET A 58 -0.11 -20.17 6.97
C MET A 58 0.29 -21.11 5.83
N GLY A 59 1.42 -20.81 5.20
CA GLY A 59 1.98 -21.66 4.16
C GLY A 59 3.06 -20.94 3.35
N ASP A 60 3.25 -21.42 2.12
CA ASP A 60 4.26 -20.91 1.18
C ASP A 60 4.00 -19.46 0.75
N ILE A 61 2.74 -19.02 0.75
CA ILE A 61 2.38 -17.62 0.50
C ILE A 61 2.77 -16.69 1.67
N GLY A 62 3.20 -17.25 2.81
CA GLY A 62 3.47 -16.54 4.06
C GLY A 62 2.34 -16.68 5.08
N SER A 63 2.31 -15.78 6.06
CA SER A 63 1.32 -15.78 7.13
C SER A 63 0.45 -14.53 7.10
N LEU A 64 -0.84 -14.71 7.41
CA LEU A 64 -1.79 -13.63 7.69
C LEU A 64 -2.64 -14.04 8.91
N ALA A 65 -2.92 -13.10 9.79
CA ALA A 65 -3.88 -13.27 10.89
C ALA A 65 -4.99 -12.21 10.79
N PHE A 66 -6.22 -12.58 11.12
CA PHE A 66 -7.39 -11.72 11.14
C PHE A 66 -8.09 -11.79 12.50
N HIS A 67 -8.54 -10.64 13.02
CA HIS A 67 -9.37 -10.57 14.24
C HIS A 67 -10.85 -10.86 14.00
N VAL A 68 -11.18 -11.49 12.88
CA VAL A 68 -12.55 -11.82 12.49
C VAL A 68 -12.78 -13.31 12.73
N GLY A 69 -13.72 -13.64 13.61
CA GLY A 69 -14.01 -15.01 14.05
C GLY A 69 -14.99 -15.79 13.17
N ASP A 70 -15.47 -16.90 13.74
CA ASP A 70 -16.36 -17.89 13.11
C ASP A 70 -17.70 -17.33 12.61
N SER A 71 -18.22 -16.28 13.26
CA SER A 71 -19.48 -15.62 12.90
C SER A 71 -19.51 -15.10 11.46
N TYR A 72 -18.33 -14.86 10.89
CA TYR A 72 -18.14 -14.51 9.48
C TYR A 72 -17.48 -15.66 8.69
N GLY A 73 -16.47 -16.31 9.27
CA GLY A 73 -15.77 -17.45 8.70
C GLY A 73 -15.19 -17.23 7.30
N ILE A 74 -15.03 -18.31 6.54
CA ILE A 74 -14.46 -18.28 5.17
C ILE A 74 -15.27 -17.36 4.23
N SER A 75 -16.56 -17.15 4.49
CA SER A 75 -17.39 -16.25 3.68
C SER A 75 -16.93 -14.80 3.74
N PHE A 76 -16.27 -14.36 4.82
CA PHE A 76 -15.68 -13.03 4.88
C PHE A 76 -14.45 -12.91 3.97
N LEU A 77 -13.63 -13.95 3.87
CA LEU A 77 -12.41 -13.93 3.05
C LEU A 77 -12.68 -13.79 1.54
N ARG A 78 -13.90 -14.09 1.07
CA ARG A 78 -14.32 -13.85 -0.32
C ARG A 78 -14.80 -12.42 -0.61
N HIS A 79 -14.76 -11.50 0.37
CA HIS A 79 -15.20 -10.12 0.16
C HIS A 79 -14.42 -9.46 -0.98
N GLN A 80 -15.10 -8.65 -1.79
CA GLN A 80 -14.52 -8.06 -3.01
C GLN A 80 -13.62 -6.83 -2.75
N SER A 81 -13.55 -6.33 -1.51
CA SER A 81 -12.73 -5.16 -1.17
C SER A 81 -11.49 -5.63 -0.44
N ASP A 82 -10.32 -5.51 -1.09
CA ASP A 82 -9.05 -5.88 -0.45
C ASP A 82 -8.64 -4.88 0.63
N GLY A 83 -8.99 -3.60 0.46
CA GLY A 83 -8.80 -2.59 1.50
C GLY A 83 -9.53 -2.96 2.78
N TYR A 84 -10.79 -3.41 2.65
CA TYR A 84 -11.55 -3.88 3.81
C TYR A 84 -10.95 -5.14 4.45
N LEU A 85 -10.44 -6.09 3.66
CA LEU A 85 -9.74 -7.26 4.21
C LEU A 85 -8.44 -6.85 4.93
N TYR A 86 -7.67 -5.94 4.33
CA TYR A 86 -6.43 -5.42 4.88
C TYR A 86 -6.65 -4.73 6.23
N GLU A 87 -7.69 -3.93 6.37
CA GLU A 87 -8.04 -3.27 7.64
C GLU A 87 -8.36 -4.24 8.78
N LYS A 88 -8.80 -5.46 8.47
CA LYS A 88 -9.17 -6.50 9.44
C LYS A 88 -8.04 -7.47 9.77
N LEU A 89 -6.90 -7.34 9.11
CA LEU A 89 -5.69 -8.05 9.49
C LEU A 89 -5.21 -7.60 10.87
N ASP A 90 -4.62 -8.53 11.61
CA ASP A 90 -3.84 -8.23 12.82
C ASP A 90 -2.69 -7.27 12.47
N GLU A 91 -2.32 -6.41 13.42
CA GLU A 91 -1.25 -5.42 13.25
C GLU A 91 0.05 -6.03 12.72
N SER A 92 0.45 -7.21 13.21
CA SER A 92 1.65 -7.92 12.74
C SER A 92 1.57 -8.36 11.27
N SER A 93 0.35 -8.47 10.73
CA SER A 93 0.10 -8.85 9.33
C SER A 93 -0.17 -7.64 8.42
N ARG A 94 -0.43 -6.44 8.98
CA ARG A 94 -0.67 -5.17 8.26
C ARG A 94 0.62 -4.44 7.94
N ARG A 95 1.53 -5.12 7.23
CA ARG A 95 2.79 -4.48 6.82
C ARG A 95 2.55 -3.38 5.78
N GLN A 96 3.12 -2.22 6.03
CA GLN A 96 3.12 -1.07 5.14
C GLN A 96 4.51 -0.82 4.57
N VAL A 97 4.54 -0.24 3.37
CA VAL A 97 5.75 0.28 2.75
C VAL A 97 5.56 1.77 2.49
N ILE A 98 6.66 2.47 2.27
CA ILE A 98 6.64 3.86 1.85
C ILE A 98 5.85 4.00 0.54
N ASP A 99 5.00 5.01 0.50
CA ASP A 99 4.38 5.52 -0.72
C ASP A 99 5.22 6.70 -1.22
N PHE A 100 6.21 6.39 -2.05
CA PHE A 100 7.18 7.37 -2.56
C PHE A 100 6.49 8.49 -3.33
N ASP A 101 5.49 8.15 -4.14
CA ASP A 101 4.70 9.12 -4.88
C ASP A 101 4.00 10.08 -3.90
N SER A 102 3.40 9.55 -2.83
CA SER A 102 2.74 10.39 -1.83
C SER A 102 3.70 11.33 -1.08
N ILE A 103 4.93 10.89 -0.78
CA ILE A 103 5.94 11.77 -0.16
C ILE A 103 6.34 12.88 -1.13
N ARG A 104 6.68 12.52 -2.37
CA ARG A 104 7.05 13.48 -3.42
C ARG A 104 5.95 14.51 -3.63
N ASP A 105 4.71 14.05 -3.78
CA ASP A 105 3.54 14.91 -3.99
C ASP A 105 3.34 15.87 -2.82
N THR A 106 3.50 15.38 -1.58
CA THR A 106 3.39 16.19 -0.37
C THR A 106 4.45 17.29 -0.33
N VAL A 107 5.71 16.93 -0.53
CA VAL A 107 6.82 17.89 -0.48
C VAL A 107 6.71 18.91 -1.59
N CYS A 108 6.57 18.46 -2.84
CA CYS A 108 6.47 19.36 -3.99
C CYS A 108 5.23 20.26 -3.87
N GLY A 109 4.09 19.72 -3.43
CA GLY A 109 2.87 20.49 -3.19
C GLY A 109 3.05 21.58 -2.15
N CYS A 110 3.73 21.29 -1.03
CA CYS A 110 4.03 22.28 0.00
C CYS A 110 4.97 23.38 -0.52
N ILE A 111 6.06 23.00 -1.20
CA ILE A 111 7.04 23.93 -1.74
C ILE A 111 6.39 24.86 -2.78
N VAL A 112 5.66 24.30 -3.75
CA VAL A 112 4.96 25.08 -4.77
C VAL A 112 3.90 25.98 -4.13
N GLY A 113 3.11 25.46 -3.20
CA GLY A 113 2.13 26.27 -2.46
C GLY A 113 2.76 27.38 -1.62
N ARG A 114 4.02 27.23 -1.20
CA ARG A 114 4.80 28.30 -0.56
C ARG A 114 5.28 29.33 -1.61
N ILE A 115 5.80 28.88 -2.75
CA ILE A 115 6.21 29.75 -3.86
C ILE A 115 5.03 30.61 -4.33
N GLU A 116 3.86 30.02 -4.58
CA GLU A 116 2.65 30.73 -5.01
C GLU A 116 2.15 31.80 -4.01
N ARG A 117 2.52 31.68 -2.72
CA ARG A 117 2.19 32.68 -1.70
C ARG A 117 3.16 33.86 -1.67
N GLU A 118 4.42 33.63 -2.03
CA GLU A 118 5.51 34.63 -1.94
C GLU A 118 5.78 35.35 -3.27
N PHE A 119 5.27 34.81 -4.38
CA PHE A 119 5.50 35.29 -5.73
C PHE A 119 4.22 35.73 -6.41
N ASP A 120 4.31 36.75 -7.28
CA ASP A 120 3.21 37.11 -8.16
C ASP A 120 3.02 36.04 -9.25
N ALA A 121 1.77 35.89 -9.73
CA ALA A 121 1.40 34.81 -10.65
C ALA A 121 2.16 34.81 -11.99
N ASP A 122 2.72 35.94 -12.42
CA ASP A 122 3.54 36.06 -13.62
C ASP A 122 5.02 35.66 -13.39
N GLN A 123 5.44 35.51 -12.13
CA GLN A 123 6.76 35.03 -11.75
C GLN A 123 6.81 33.51 -11.54
N VAL A 124 5.66 32.87 -11.31
CA VAL A 124 5.56 31.42 -11.10
C VAL A 124 5.48 30.70 -12.45
N PRO A 125 6.38 29.74 -12.74
CA PRO A 125 6.32 28.98 -13.98
C PRO A 125 4.99 28.25 -14.17
N ALA A 126 4.43 28.34 -15.38
CA ALA A 126 3.12 27.77 -15.69
C ALA A 126 3.02 26.24 -15.50
N TRP A 127 4.15 25.52 -15.53
CA TRP A 127 4.19 24.07 -15.33
C TRP A 127 4.05 23.66 -13.86
N MET A 128 4.27 24.59 -12.92
CA MET A 128 4.04 24.35 -11.48
C MET A 128 2.55 24.40 -11.12
N VAL A 129 1.74 25.04 -11.97
CA VAL A 129 0.31 25.26 -11.74
C VAL A 129 -0.38 23.90 -11.61
N GLY A 130 -1.00 23.67 -10.45
CA GLY A 130 -1.75 22.46 -10.14
C GLY A 130 -0.97 21.39 -9.40
N ILE A 131 0.36 21.52 -9.20
CA ILE A 131 1.14 20.60 -8.35
C ILE A 131 0.55 20.49 -6.93
N PRO A 132 0.15 21.58 -6.25
CA PRO A 132 -0.43 21.50 -4.91
C PRO A 132 -1.72 20.66 -4.84
N ASP A 133 -2.50 20.59 -5.92
CA ASP A 133 -3.79 19.91 -5.96
C ASP A 133 -3.72 18.51 -6.58
N GLN A 134 -2.79 18.29 -7.51
CA GLN A 134 -2.73 17.08 -8.36
C GLN A 134 -1.56 16.15 -8.01
N GLY A 135 -0.61 16.62 -7.19
CA GLY A 135 0.68 15.96 -7.00
C GLY A 135 1.68 16.33 -8.10
N ALA A 136 2.93 15.94 -7.90
CA ALA A 136 4.01 16.18 -8.85
C ALA A 136 4.36 14.86 -9.55
N THR A 137 4.66 14.89 -10.84
CA THR A 137 5.37 13.77 -11.47
C THR A 137 6.84 13.76 -11.04
N LEU A 138 7.55 12.65 -11.29
CA LEU A 138 8.99 12.59 -11.07
C LEU A 138 9.74 13.68 -11.88
N GLU A 139 9.38 13.84 -13.15
CA GLU A 139 9.94 14.88 -14.03
C GLU A 139 9.66 16.29 -13.49
N GLN A 140 8.47 16.54 -12.94
CA GLN A 140 8.16 17.83 -12.32
C GLN A 140 8.93 18.07 -11.02
N ALA A 141 9.22 17.03 -10.23
CA ALA A 141 10.04 17.14 -9.03
C ALA A 141 11.50 17.46 -9.39
N GLU A 142 12.08 16.78 -10.39
CA GLU A 142 13.41 17.08 -10.94
C GLU A 142 13.48 18.52 -11.46
N GLN A 143 12.49 18.92 -12.27
CA GLN A 143 12.39 20.28 -12.81
C GLN A 143 12.24 21.34 -11.72
N LEU A 144 11.55 21.02 -10.62
CA LEU A 144 11.41 21.89 -9.45
C LEU A 144 12.73 22.04 -8.71
N SER A 145 13.47 20.96 -8.46
CA SER A 145 14.80 21.03 -7.85
C SER A 145 15.74 21.91 -8.68
N GLU A 146 15.80 21.71 -9.99
CA GLU A 146 16.61 22.54 -10.90
C GLU A 146 16.22 24.02 -10.86
N TRP A 147 14.91 24.32 -10.96
CA TRP A 147 14.42 25.69 -10.92
C TRP A 147 14.74 26.39 -9.59
N LEU A 148 14.62 25.69 -8.45
CA LEU A 148 14.97 26.21 -7.14
C LEU A 148 16.47 26.60 -7.09
N ARG A 149 17.36 25.72 -7.59
CA ARG A 149 18.80 26.00 -7.64
C ARG A 149 19.12 27.23 -8.52
N GLU A 150 18.43 27.40 -9.65
CA GLU A 150 18.56 28.60 -10.47
C GLU A 150 18.07 29.87 -9.75
N GLN A 151 16.96 29.79 -9.00
CA GLN A 151 16.44 30.93 -8.24
C GLN A 151 17.36 31.32 -7.08
N ALA A 152 18.06 30.37 -6.46
CA ALA A 152 19.00 30.64 -5.38
C ALA A 152 20.11 31.63 -5.77
N GLU A 153 20.47 31.68 -7.07
CA GLU A 153 21.48 32.62 -7.57
C GLU A 153 20.98 34.06 -7.72
N ILE A 154 19.66 34.26 -7.77
CA ILE A 154 19.05 35.54 -8.17
C ILE A 154 18.02 36.10 -7.19
N ASP A 155 17.55 35.31 -6.22
CA ASP A 155 16.52 35.70 -5.27
C ASP A 155 16.80 35.11 -3.87
N GLU A 156 16.58 35.90 -2.83
CA GLU A 156 16.83 35.54 -1.43
C GLU A 156 15.53 35.48 -0.59
N ARG A 157 14.35 35.65 -1.20
CA ARG A 157 13.05 35.64 -0.49
C ARG A 157 12.76 34.30 0.18
N LEU A 158 13.25 33.21 -0.40
CA LEU A 158 13.10 31.85 0.10
C LEU A 158 14.48 31.18 0.20
N PRO A 159 14.63 30.18 1.09
CA PRO A 159 15.84 29.37 1.18
C PRO A 159 15.87 28.33 0.04
N PHE A 160 16.05 28.80 -1.19
CA PHE A 160 15.89 27.97 -2.40
C PHE A 160 16.78 26.73 -2.45
N ASP A 161 18.05 26.87 -2.08
CA ASP A 161 18.98 25.72 -2.04
C ASP A 161 18.52 24.66 -1.05
N GLU A 162 18.07 25.07 0.14
CA GLU A 162 17.56 24.13 1.15
C GLU A 162 16.28 23.44 0.68
N LEU A 163 15.40 24.15 -0.04
CA LEU A 163 14.19 23.56 -0.63
C LEU A 163 14.54 22.53 -1.71
N ALA A 164 15.54 22.79 -2.54
CA ALA A 164 16.02 21.86 -3.56
C ALA A 164 16.63 20.60 -2.92
N ASP A 165 17.45 20.79 -1.88
CA ASP A 165 18.08 19.68 -1.15
C ASP A 165 17.03 18.76 -0.50
N VAL A 166 15.92 19.32 0.01
CA VAL A 166 14.80 18.52 0.54
C VAL A 166 14.17 17.66 -0.57
N ILE A 167 13.99 18.18 -1.78
CA ILE A 167 13.46 17.38 -2.90
C ILE A 167 14.41 16.24 -3.26
N ASP A 168 15.70 16.54 -3.37
CA ASP A 168 16.72 15.55 -3.72
C ASP A 168 16.85 14.44 -2.65
N GLU A 169 16.64 14.78 -1.37
CA GLU A 169 16.65 13.79 -0.27
C GLU A 169 15.48 12.79 -0.37
N ILE A 170 14.36 13.15 -1.02
CA ILE A 170 13.21 12.25 -1.18
C ILE A 170 13.60 10.99 -1.96
N ASP A 171 14.48 11.11 -2.95
CA ASP A 171 14.94 9.98 -3.77
C ASP A 171 15.59 8.87 -2.95
N THR A 172 16.13 9.20 -1.76
CA THR A 172 16.67 8.19 -0.85
C THR A 172 15.59 7.22 -0.34
N PHE A 173 14.32 7.65 -0.29
CA PHE A 173 13.18 6.82 0.10
C PHE A 173 12.61 5.98 -1.05
N ALA A 174 13.02 6.21 -2.31
CA ALA A 174 12.53 5.46 -3.46
C ALA A 174 12.84 3.94 -3.35
N GLU A 175 13.95 3.60 -2.71
CA GLU A 175 14.38 2.21 -2.46
C GLU A 175 13.94 1.67 -1.09
N GLY A 176 13.23 2.48 -0.32
CA GLY A 176 13.04 2.25 1.11
C GLY A 176 12.07 1.15 1.49
N ARG A 177 12.43 0.39 2.54
CA ARG A 177 11.61 -0.74 3.08
C ARG A 177 11.00 -0.38 4.43
N ASP A 178 10.02 -1.17 4.92
CA ASP A 178 9.20 -0.94 6.15
C ASP A 178 9.78 -0.08 7.29
N VAL A 179 11.06 -0.26 7.65
CA VAL A 179 11.71 0.48 8.76
C VAL A 179 11.84 1.97 8.45
N GLU A 180 11.84 2.32 7.17
CA GLU A 180 12.05 3.68 6.68
C GLU A 180 10.74 4.49 6.66
N VAL A 181 9.57 3.87 6.89
CA VAL A 181 8.31 4.62 7.03
C VAL A 181 8.40 5.61 8.19
N VAL A 182 9.00 5.19 9.31
CA VAL A 182 9.23 6.09 10.46
C VAL A 182 10.20 7.21 10.07
N LEU A 183 11.27 6.89 9.34
CA LEU A 183 12.25 7.88 8.88
C LEU A 183 11.62 8.90 7.92
N ALA A 184 10.69 8.47 7.06
CA ALA A 184 9.98 9.35 6.15
C ALA A 184 9.04 10.31 6.90
N TYR A 185 8.36 9.84 7.96
CA TYR A 185 7.58 10.71 8.83
C TYR A 185 8.48 11.70 9.60
N ASP A 186 9.60 11.24 10.15
CA ASP A 186 10.58 12.09 10.83
C ASP A 186 11.17 13.14 9.87
N PHE A 187 11.42 12.77 8.62
CA PHE A 187 11.89 13.66 7.56
C PHE A 187 10.87 14.76 7.26
N LEU A 188 9.60 14.41 7.04
CA LEU A 188 8.54 15.40 6.82
C LEU A 188 8.38 16.33 8.02
N GLN A 189 8.39 15.79 9.23
CA GLN A 189 8.26 16.58 10.45
C GLN A 189 9.44 17.55 10.63
N THR A 190 10.66 17.11 10.33
CA THR A 190 11.86 17.93 10.43
C THR A 190 11.84 19.09 9.42
N ASN A 191 11.33 18.83 8.22
CA ASN A 191 11.31 19.79 7.12
C ASN A 191 9.99 20.59 7.00
N GLU A 192 8.99 20.34 7.84
CA GLU A 192 7.63 20.91 7.73
C GLU A 192 7.64 22.43 7.60
N SER A 193 8.37 23.12 8.49
CA SER A 193 8.48 24.58 8.47
C SER A 193 9.25 25.11 7.26
N LEU A 194 10.24 24.35 6.77
CA LEU A 194 11.06 24.71 5.62
C LEU A 194 10.23 24.62 4.34
N ILE A 195 9.46 23.55 4.13
CA ILE A 195 8.63 23.39 2.93
C ILE A 195 7.31 24.18 2.99
N GLY A 196 6.99 24.79 4.14
CA GLY A 196 5.77 25.57 4.31
C GLY A 196 4.51 24.73 4.44
N GLY A 197 4.66 23.49 4.91
CA GLY A 197 3.57 22.56 5.23
C GLY A 197 2.92 22.85 6.58
N SER A 198 1.84 22.11 6.87
CA SER A 198 1.13 22.15 8.16
C SER A 198 0.49 20.79 8.41
N ASP A 199 0.63 20.29 9.63
CA ASP A 199 0.07 19.03 10.10
C ASP A 199 0.48 17.83 9.22
N LEU A 200 1.73 17.81 8.74
CA LEU A 200 2.22 16.76 7.82
C LEU A 200 2.24 15.37 8.45
N TRP A 201 2.15 15.29 9.78
CA TRP A 201 1.97 14.04 10.51
C TRP A 201 0.63 13.34 10.20
N GLU A 202 -0.39 14.08 9.74
CA GLU A 202 -1.67 13.52 9.30
C GLU A 202 -1.62 12.97 7.86
N THR A 203 -0.56 13.28 7.11
CA THR A 203 -0.44 12.87 5.72
C THR A 203 -0.23 11.35 5.61
N THR A 204 -0.97 10.73 4.69
CA THR A 204 -0.80 9.31 4.40
C THR A 204 0.32 9.12 3.39
N ILE A 205 1.52 8.80 3.88
CA ILE A 205 2.72 8.53 3.06
C ILE A 205 3.13 7.06 3.04
N SER A 206 2.22 6.20 3.46
CA SER A 206 2.42 4.77 3.51
C SER A 206 1.27 4.05 2.84
N ARG A 207 1.58 2.90 2.25
CA ARG A 207 0.61 2.05 1.55
C ARG A 207 0.76 0.60 1.97
N PRO A 208 -0.30 -0.23 1.84
CA PRO A 208 -0.19 -1.66 2.05
C PRO A 208 0.97 -2.27 1.25
N CYS A 209 1.78 -3.11 1.91
CA CYS A 209 2.87 -3.82 1.25
C CYS A 209 2.32 -4.66 0.08
N PRO A 210 2.88 -4.57 -1.16
CA PRO A 210 2.39 -5.35 -2.29
C PRO A 210 2.35 -6.86 -2.05
N LYS A 211 3.28 -7.39 -1.23
CA LYS A 211 3.29 -8.81 -0.85
C LYS A 211 2.12 -9.18 0.05
N VAL A 212 1.68 -8.28 0.94
CA VAL A 212 0.48 -8.50 1.77
C VAL A 212 -0.75 -8.52 0.88
N MET A 213 -0.85 -7.57 -0.06
CA MET A 213 -1.96 -7.53 -1.02
C MET A 213 -2.01 -8.80 -1.89
N ALA A 214 -0.87 -9.26 -2.40
CA ALA A 214 -0.80 -10.52 -3.15
C ALA A 214 -1.31 -11.72 -2.33
N ARG A 215 -0.94 -11.82 -1.04
CA ARG A 215 -1.45 -12.87 -0.15
C ARG A 215 -2.96 -12.81 0.02
N LEU A 216 -3.53 -11.61 0.20
CA LEU A 216 -4.97 -11.43 0.29
C LEU A 216 -5.69 -11.92 -0.97
N TYR A 217 -5.10 -11.71 -2.15
CA TYR A 217 -5.64 -12.24 -3.41
C TYR A 217 -5.65 -13.77 -3.46
N TYR A 218 -4.56 -14.45 -3.06
CA TYR A 218 -4.54 -15.92 -2.96
C TYR A 218 -5.61 -16.44 -2.00
N VAL A 219 -5.72 -15.82 -0.83
CA VAL A 219 -6.70 -16.19 0.20
C VAL A 219 -8.13 -15.99 -0.30
N ARG A 220 -8.41 -14.87 -0.97
CA ARG A 220 -9.72 -14.61 -1.57
C ARG A 220 -10.05 -15.63 -2.64
N HIS A 221 -9.11 -15.94 -3.53
CA HIS A 221 -9.30 -16.94 -4.57
C HIS A 221 -9.70 -18.29 -3.95
N ALA A 222 -8.93 -18.75 -2.96
CA ALA A 222 -9.24 -19.99 -2.25
C ALA A 222 -10.58 -19.93 -1.52
N ALA A 223 -10.90 -18.83 -0.84
CA ALA A 223 -12.17 -18.65 -0.15
C ALA A 223 -13.37 -18.71 -1.09
N LYS A 224 -13.27 -18.11 -2.29
CA LYS A 224 -14.31 -18.22 -3.34
C LYS A 224 -14.54 -19.68 -3.74
N ALA A 225 -13.47 -20.43 -3.99
CA ALA A 225 -13.56 -21.85 -4.36
C ALA A 225 -14.12 -22.74 -3.23
N ILE A 226 -13.66 -22.53 -2.00
CA ILE A 226 -14.15 -23.26 -0.81
C ILE A 226 -15.64 -23.01 -0.60
N MET A 227 -16.09 -21.76 -0.72
CA MET A 227 -17.50 -21.44 -0.57
C MET A 227 -18.35 -22.10 -1.66
N ALA A 228 -17.89 -22.14 -2.90
CA ALA A 228 -18.58 -22.86 -3.97
C ALA A 228 -18.71 -24.37 -3.67
N LEU A 229 -17.67 -25.01 -3.12
CA LEU A 229 -17.73 -26.41 -2.68
C LEU A 229 -18.75 -26.62 -1.55
N LYS A 230 -18.83 -25.70 -0.58
CA LYS A 230 -19.81 -25.75 0.51
C LYS A 230 -21.24 -25.59 0.03
N GLU A 231 -21.46 -24.67 -0.90
CA GLU A 231 -22.77 -24.41 -1.52
C GLU A 231 -23.24 -25.64 -2.32
N GLN A 232 -22.34 -26.28 -3.08
CA GLN A 232 -22.63 -27.54 -3.78
C GLN A 232 -22.96 -28.68 -2.81
N ALA A 233 -22.20 -28.84 -1.73
CA ALA A 233 -22.44 -29.88 -0.74
C ALA A 233 -23.73 -29.69 0.07
N SER A 234 -24.21 -28.45 0.19
CA SER A 234 -25.45 -28.12 0.91
C SER A 234 -26.69 -28.21 0.01
N ALA A 235 -26.51 -28.24 -1.31
CA ALA A 235 -27.57 -28.39 -2.31
C ALA A 235 -27.80 -29.86 -2.73
N ALA A 236 -26.90 -30.77 -2.34
CA ALA A 236 -26.97 -32.22 -2.59
C ALA A 236 -27.62 -32.95 -1.39
#